data_AF-A0A523MTD2-F1
#
_entry.id   AF-A0A523MTD2-F1
#
_cell.length_a   1.000
_cell.length_b   1.000
_cell.length_c   1.000
_cell.angle_alpha   90.00
_cell.angle_beta   90.00
_cell.angle_gamma   90.00
#
_symmetry.space_group_name_H-M   'P 1'
#
loop_
_entity.id
_entity.type
_entity.pdbx_description
1 polymer ?
#
loop_
_entity_poly.entity_id
_entity_poly.type
_entity_poly.pdbx_seq_one_letter_code
_entity_poly.pdbx_strand_id
1 'polypeptide(L)'
;MNKIKPDLWESLSQGKAAALTVLVPSLYFLALVVAWLAPKHFGFGLRPLVYVGLTVGLSGVALWTVAMVHLGKSLAVLPGGDKLVTRGVYQYLRHPVYLGIDMTLFGLFLAVGSTAGMIYFFVVVLPLNLIRSRLEEKALLQKFGDEYETYRRQTWF
;
A
#
# COMPACT_ATOMS: atom_id res chain seq x y z
N MET A 1 14.35 -4.52 -40.81
CA MET A 1 13.82 -4.87 -39.47
C MET A 1 14.80 -4.33 -38.43
N ASN A 2 14.61 -3.08 -38.02
CA ASN A 2 15.53 -2.41 -37.10
C ASN A 2 15.11 -2.76 -35.67
N LYS A 3 15.83 -3.67 -35.01
CA LYS A 3 15.64 -3.92 -33.58
C LYS A 3 16.22 -2.72 -32.84
N ILE A 4 15.36 -1.78 -32.46
CA ILE A 4 15.68 -0.70 -31.53
C ILE A 4 16.21 -1.37 -30.26
N LYS A 5 17.49 -1.17 -29.95
CA LYS A 5 18.05 -1.60 -28.67
C LYS A 5 17.30 -0.82 -27.58
N PRO A 6 16.78 -1.48 -26.53
CA PRO A 6 16.09 -0.78 -25.44
C PRO A 6 17.04 0.29 -24.90
N ASP A 7 16.51 1.49 -24.71
CA ASP A 7 17.32 2.58 -24.19
C ASP A 7 17.83 2.22 -22.77
N LEU A 8 18.92 2.86 -22.36
CA LEU A 8 19.52 2.58 -21.05
C LEU A 8 18.54 2.90 -19.89
N TRP A 9 17.52 3.74 -20.13
CA TRP A 9 16.42 4.05 -19.21
C TRP A 9 15.32 2.97 -19.14
N GLU A 10 15.04 2.25 -20.21
CA GLU A 10 14.11 1.12 -20.27
C GLU A 10 14.68 -0.12 -19.57
N SER A 11 15.99 -0.37 -19.72
CA SER A 11 16.65 -1.45 -18.97
C SER A 11 16.77 -1.15 -17.48
N LEU A 12 17.05 0.11 -17.11
CA LEU A 12 17.08 0.57 -15.73
C LEU A 12 15.68 0.67 -15.11
N SER A 13 14.63 0.91 -15.90
CA SER A 13 13.24 0.90 -15.42
C SER A 13 12.73 -0.52 -15.19
N GLN A 14 13.07 -1.48 -16.05
CA GLN A 14 12.72 -2.90 -15.88
C GLN A 14 13.40 -3.53 -14.66
N GLY A 15 14.70 -3.28 -14.46
CA GLY A 15 15.43 -3.79 -13.28
C GLY A 15 14.91 -3.21 -11.97
N LYS A 16 14.61 -1.90 -11.94
CA LYS A 16 14.02 -1.24 -10.78
C LYS A 16 12.58 -1.69 -10.52
N ALA A 17 11.78 -1.92 -11.56
CA ALA A 17 10.40 -2.42 -11.44
C ALA A 17 10.37 -3.87 -10.91
N ALA A 18 11.26 -4.74 -11.41
CA ALA A 18 11.40 -6.10 -10.91
C ALA A 18 11.86 -6.12 -9.44
N ALA A 19 12.86 -5.30 -9.09
CA ALA A 19 13.32 -5.15 -7.72
C ALA A 19 12.21 -4.67 -6.78
N LEU A 20 11.42 -3.67 -7.17
CA LEU A 20 10.27 -3.17 -6.40
C LEU A 20 9.17 -4.23 -6.22
N THR A 21 8.93 -5.04 -7.26
CA THR A 21 7.91 -6.10 -7.24
C THR A 21 8.26 -7.19 -6.23
N VAL A 22 9.54 -7.45 -5.97
CA VAL A 22 10.00 -8.43 -4.98
C VAL A 22 10.18 -7.78 -3.61
N LEU A 23 10.88 -6.64 -3.57
CA LEU A 23 11.28 -5.96 -2.33
C LEU A 23 10.07 -5.55 -1.49
N VAL A 24 9.04 -4.99 -2.10
CA VAL A 24 7.87 -4.48 -1.38
C VAL A 24 7.10 -5.60 -0.67
N PRO A 25 6.69 -6.69 -1.35
CA PRO A 25 6.13 -7.84 -0.66
C PRO A 25 7.05 -8.43 0.42
N SER A 26 8.36 -8.46 0.18
CA SER A 26 9.32 -8.92 1.19
C SER A 26 9.33 -8.04 2.44
N LEU A 27 9.14 -6.72 2.33
CA LEU A 27 9.03 -5.82 3.48
C LEU A 27 7.74 -6.05 4.27
N TYR A 28 6.60 -6.27 3.59
CA TYR A 28 5.37 -6.65 4.30
C TYR A 28 5.47 -8.02 4.95
N PHE A 29 6.11 -8.98 4.27
CA PHE A 29 6.38 -10.30 4.84
C PHE A 29 7.29 -10.20 6.07
N LEU A 30 8.33 -9.36 6.01
CA LEU A 30 9.19 -9.08 7.15
C LEU A 30 8.40 -8.48 8.32
N ALA A 31 7.43 -7.60 8.06
CA ALA A 31 6.51 -7.08 9.09
C ALA A 31 5.76 -8.22 9.81
N LEU A 32 5.28 -9.22 9.06
CA LEU A 32 4.61 -10.40 9.63
C LEU A 32 5.59 -11.29 10.42
N VAL A 33 6.82 -11.46 9.94
CA VAL A 33 7.88 -12.18 10.65
C VAL A 33 8.20 -11.48 11.98
N VAL A 34 8.31 -10.14 11.98
CA VAL A 34 8.47 -9.34 13.20
C VAL A 34 7.28 -9.54 14.14
N ALA A 35 6.05 -9.53 13.64
CA ALA A 35 4.86 -9.81 14.47
C ALA A 35 4.91 -11.22 15.10
N TRP A 36 5.40 -12.20 14.36
CA TRP A 36 5.47 -13.60 14.80
C TRP A 36 6.59 -13.85 15.82
N LEU A 37 7.77 -13.31 15.59
CA LEU A 37 8.97 -13.58 16.40
C LEU A 37 9.14 -12.63 17.59
N ALA A 38 8.64 -11.39 17.50
CA ALA A 38 8.77 -10.44 18.59
C ALA A 38 8.04 -10.92 19.86
N PRO A 39 8.54 -10.56 21.06
CA PRO A 39 7.83 -10.76 22.30
C PRO A 39 6.41 -10.17 22.21
N LYS A 40 5.42 -10.97 22.61
CA LYS A 40 4.01 -10.60 22.52
C LYS A 40 3.54 -10.16 23.89
N HIS A 41 3.27 -8.86 24.02
CA HIS A 41 2.66 -8.29 25.20
C HIS A 41 1.27 -7.81 24.82
N PHE A 42 0.33 -8.73 24.58
CA PHE A 42 -0.99 -8.42 24.00
C PHE A 42 -1.60 -7.11 24.53
N GLY A 43 -1.85 -6.16 23.62
CA GLY A 43 -2.38 -4.83 23.93
C GLY A 43 -1.50 -3.99 24.86
N PHE A 44 -0.18 -4.23 24.89
CA PHE A 44 0.76 -3.66 25.86
C PHE A 44 0.35 -3.90 27.33
N GLY A 45 -0.33 -5.01 27.60
CA GLY A 45 -0.90 -5.33 28.91
C GLY A 45 -2.32 -4.79 29.13
N LEU A 46 -2.83 -3.96 28.22
CA LEU A 46 -4.19 -3.42 28.25
C LEU A 46 -5.11 -4.22 27.32
N ARG A 47 -5.96 -5.07 27.91
CA ARG A 47 -6.93 -5.89 27.16
C ARG A 47 -7.79 -5.09 26.16
N PRO A 48 -8.28 -3.87 26.47
CA PRO A 48 -9.04 -3.08 25.49
C PRO A 48 -8.26 -2.79 24.20
N LEU A 49 -6.94 -2.59 24.28
CA LEU A 49 -6.10 -2.34 23.11
C LEU A 49 -6.00 -3.55 22.19
N VAL A 50 -6.18 -4.76 22.72
CA VAL A 50 -6.27 -5.97 21.89
C VAL A 50 -7.48 -5.87 20.96
N TYR A 51 -8.64 -5.58 21.51
CA TYR A 51 -9.87 -5.47 20.73
C TYR A 51 -9.84 -4.30 19.77
N VAL A 52 -9.32 -3.14 20.19
CA VAL A 52 -9.11 -1.99 19.30
C VAL A 52 -8.19 -2.37 18.14
N GLY A 53 -7.07 -3.03 18.42
CA GLY A 53 -6.13 -3.49 17.39
C GLY A 53 -6.77 -4.47 16.41
N LEU A 54 -7.53 -5.45 16.92
CA LEU A 54 -8.26 -6.40 16.08
C LEU A 54 -9.32 -5.71 15.22
N THR A 55 -10.12 -4.81 15.78
CA THR A 55 -11.12 -4.05 15.03
C THR A 55 -10.47 -3.22 13.93
N VAL A 56 -9.44 -2.45 14.26
CA VAL A 56 -8.70 -1.65 13.27
C VAL A 56 -8.09 -2.53 12.18
N GLY A 57 -7.47 -3.65 12.58
CA GLY A 57 -6.84 -4.58 11.64
C GLY A 57 -7.85 -5.22 10.69
N LEU A 58 -8.98 -5.69 11.21
CA LEU A 58 -10.06 -6.28 10.40
C LEU A 58 -10.71 -5.26 9.45
N SER A 59 -10.93 -4.02 9.92
CA SER A 59 -11.39 -2.94 9.05
C SER A 59 -10.38 -2.63 7.94
N GLY A 60 -9.08 -2.69 8.24
CA GLY A 60 -8.01 -2.56 7.26
C GLY A 60 -8.05 -3.65 6.19
N VAL A 61 -8.19 -4.92 6.58
CA VAL A 61 -8.31 -6.05 5.65
C VAL A 61 -9.55 -5.93 4.77
N ALA A 62 -10.68 -5.53 5.35
CA ALA A 62 -11.91 -5.31 4.61
C ALA A 62 -11.73 -4.18 3.58
N LEU A 63 -11.19 -3.04 3.99
CA LEU A 63 -10.91 -1.91 3.11
C LEU A 63 -9.97 -2.30 1.97
N TRP A 64 -8.87 -3.00 2.30
CA TRP A 64 -7.90 -3.46 1.31
C TRP A 64 -8.54 -4.41 0.30
N THR A 65 -9.31 -5.38 0.76
CA THR A 65 -9.98 -6.37 -0.10
C THR A 65 -11.00 -5.68 -1.02
N VAL A 66 -11.82 -4.77 -0.48
CA VAL A 66 -12.77 -3.98 -1.27
C VAL A 66 -12.03 -3.13 -2.30
N ALA A 67 -10.92 -2.49 -1.94
CA ALA A 67 -10.11 -1.70 -2.85
C ALA A 67 -9.52 -2.55 -3.99
N MET A 68 -9.02 -3.74 -3.69
CA MET A 68 -8.48 -4.68 -4.68
C MET A 68 -9.58 -5.14 -5.66
N VAL A 69 -10.78 -5.45 -5.14
CA VAL A 69 -11.94 -5.85 -5.98
C VAL A 69 -12.36 -4.71 -6.91
N HIS A 70 -12.42 -3.47 -6.41
CA HIS A 70 -12.80 -2.31 -7.23
C HIS A 70 -11.73 -1.94 -8.27
N LEU A 71 -10.45 -2.20 -7.97
CA LEU A 71 -9.34 -1.98 -8.89
C LEU A 71 -9.31 -3.04 -10.00
N GLY A 72 -9.72 -4.29 -9.71
CA GLY A 72 -9.97 -5.33 -10.71
C GLY A 72 -8.75 -5.59 -11.62
N LYS A 73 -8.94 -5.56 -12.95
CA LYS A 73 -7.86 -5.77 -13.94
C LYS A 73 -6.91 -4.58 -14.09
N SER A 74 -7.18 -3.44 -13.45
CA SER A 74 -6.28 -2.28 -13.43
C SER A 74 -5.12 -2.44 -12.43
N LEU A 75 -5.03 -3.60 -11.76
CA LEU A 75 -3.98 -4.05 -10.83
C LEU A 75 -2.58 -4.22 -11.45
N ALA A 76 -2.33 -3.66 -12.64
CA ALA A 76 -0.97 -3.64 -13.15
C ALA A 76 -0.12 -2.81 -12.18
N VAL A 77 0.98 -3.41 -11.71
CA VAL A 77 2.01 -2.83 -10.81
C VAL A 77 2.73 -1.61 -11.44
N LEU A 78 2.28 -1.20 -12.62
CA LEU A 78 2.61 -0.01 -13.41
C LEU A 78 1.28 0.53 -13.96
N PRO A 79 1.15 1.83 -14.28
CA PRO A 79 -0.09 2.43 -14.77
C PRO A 79 -0.50 1.83 -16.13
N GLY A 80 -1.06 0.62 -16.12
CA GLY A 80 -1.36 -0.22 -17.27
C GLY A 80 -2.85 -0.40 -17.52
N GLY A 81 -3.70 0.12 -16.63
CA GLY A 81 -5.13 0.25 -16.92
C GLY A 81 -5.37 1.40 -17.89
N ASP A 82 -6.10 1.17 -18.98
CA ASP A 82 -6.44 2.20 -19.98
C ASP A 82 -7.36 3.31 -19.45
N LYS A 83 -7.92 3.15 -18.24
CA LYS A 83 -8.88 4.08 -17.64
C LYS A 83 -8.60 4.31 -16.16
N LEU A 84 -8.82 5.55 -15.72
CA LEU A 84 -8.77 5.94 -14.31
C LEU A 84 -9.94 5.31 -13.55
N VAL A 85 -9.66 4.64 -12.42
CA VAL A 85 -10.70 4.01 -11.58
C VAL A 85 -11.12 5.00 -10.50
N THR A 86 -12.35 5.51 -10.59
CA THR A 86 -12.89 6.55 -9.68
C THR A 86 -14.17 6.11 -8.96
N ARG A 87 -14.52 4.81 -9.05
CA ARG A 87 -15.79 4.26 -8.53
C ARG A 87 -15.62 3.44 -7.25
N GLY A 88 -16.69 3.32 -6.48
CA GLY A 88 -16.71 2.55 -5.24
C GLY A 88 -15.87 3.22 -4.15
N VAL A 89 -14.96 2.51 -3.49
CA VAL A 89 -14.11 3.13 -2.45
C VAL A 89 -13.21 4.24 -3.00
N TYR A 90 -12.83 4.15 -4.29
CA TYR A 90 -12.00 5.15 -4.96
C TYR A 90 -12.70 6.50 -5.17
N GLN A 91 -14.04 6.57 -5.04
CA GLN A 91 -14.73 7.86 -5.12
C GLN A 91 -14.49 8.74 -3.87
N TYR A 92 -13.96 8.15 -2.79
CA TYR A 92 -13.71 8.84 -1.52
C TYR A 92 -12.22 8.90 -1.18
N LEU A 93 -11.46 7.84 -1.47
CA LEU A 93 -10.04 7.69 -1.14
C LEU A 93 -9.24 7.39 -2.41
N ARG A 94 -8.13 8.09 -2.65
CA ARG A 94 -7.28 7.79 -3.83
C ARG A 94 -6.40 6.57 -3.58
N HIS A 95 -6.02 6.35 -2.33
CA HIS A 95 -5.06 5.32 -1.93
C HIS A 95 -5.62 4.29 -0.92
N PRO A 96 -6.82 3.71 -1.16
CA PRO A 96 -7.47 2.83 -0.18
C PRO A 96 -6.74 1.50 0.04
N VAL A 97 -5.95 1.04 -0.94
CA VAL A 97 -5.08 -0.15 -0.79
C VAL A 97 -4.00 0.11 0.26
N TYR A 98 -3.28 1.23 0.16
CA TYR A 98 -2.21 1.58 1.10
C TYR A 98 -2.77 1.81 2.50
N LEU A 99 -3.90 2.53 2.61
CA LEU A 99 -4.57 2.74 3.90
C LEU A 99 -5.02 1.43 4.54
N GLY A 100 -5.58 0.51 3.75
CA GLY A 100 -5.99 -0.81 4.25
C GLY A 100 -4.81 -1.65 4.76
N ILE A 101 -3.67 -1.61 4.07
CA ILE A 101 -2.43 -2.27 4.51
C ILE A 101 -1.93 -1.65 5.82
N ASP A 102 -1.89 -0.32 5.91
CA ASP A 102 -1.42 0.38 7.10
C ASP A 102 -2.30 0.08 8.32
N MET A 103 -3.62 0.13 8.16
CA MET A 103 -4.58 -0.24 9.22
C MET A 103 -4.41 -1.70 9.65
N THR A 104 -4.20 -2.61 8.69
CA THR A 104 -4.01 -4.04 8.98
C THR A 104 -2.78 -4.27 9.85
N LEU A 105 -1.62 -3.73 9.43
CA LEU A 105 -0.36 -3.94 10.14
C LEU A 105 -0.33 -3.20 11.47
N PHE A 106 -0.82 -1.95 11.51
CA PHE A 106 -0.94 -1.21 12.77
C PHE A 106 -1.85 -1.94 13.76
N GLY A 107 -3.03 -2.38 13.33
CA GLY A 107 -3.97 -3.14 14.15
C GLY A 107 -3.37 -4.44 14.69
N LEU A 108 -2.65 -5.19 13.84
CA LEU A 108 -1.94 -6.41 14.22
C LEU A 108 -0.89 -6.13 15.30
N PHE A 109 -0.02 -5.15 15.10
CA PHE A 109 1.03 -4.83 16.07
C PHE A 109 0.46 -4.28 17.38
N LEU A 110 -0.68 -3.56 17.31
CA LEU A 110 -1.37 -3.06 18.49
C LEU A 110 -1.98 -4.22 19.28
N ALA A 111 -2.64 -5.15 18.59
CA ALA A 111 -3.27 -6.29 19.22
C ALA A 111 -2.26 -7.23 19.90
N VAL A 112 -1.15 -7.52 19.21
CA VAL A 112 -0.05 -8.33 19.74
C VAL A 112 0.79 -7.56 20.77
N GLY A 113 0.68 -6.23 20.79
CA GLY A 113 1.45 -5.32 21.66
C GLY A 113 2.95 -5.43 21.43
N SER A 114 3.36 -5.44 20.16
CA SER A 114 4.77 -5.54 19.76
C SER A 114 5.38 -4.15 19.59
N THR A 115 6.24 -3.74 20.52
CA THR A 115 6.99 -2.48 20.39
C THR A 115 7.89 -2.47 19.16
N ALA A 116 8.58 -3.58 18.89
CA ALA A 116 9.42 -3.72 17.70
C ALA A 116 8.58 -3.63 16.41
N GLY A 117 7.39 -4.25 16.40
CA GLY A 117 6.44 -4.15 15.29
C GLY A 117 5.95 -2.73 15.06
N MET A 118 5.62 -2.00 16.12
CA MET A 118 5.24 -0.58 16.04
C MET A 118 6.36 0.29 15.48
N ILE A 119 7.60 0.11 15.95
CA ILE A 119 8.76 0.82 15.42
C ILE A 119 8.93 0.51 13.93
N TYR A 120 8.88 -0.78 13.55
CA TYR A 120 8.97 -1.19 12.15
C TYR A 120 7.88 -0.57 11.29
N PHE A 121 6.64 -0.54 11.78
CA PHE A 121 5.52 0.09 11.10
C PHE A 121 5.78 1.57 10.81
N PHE A 122 6.11 2.36 11.85
CA PHE A 122 6.29 3.81 11.69
C PHE A 122 7.56 4.20 10.92
N VAL A 123 8.61 3.38 11.00
CA VAL A 123 9.91 3.70 10.36
C VAL A 123 10.02 3.15 8.95
N VAL A 124 9.37 2.02 8.65
CA VAL A 124 9.53 1.31 7.37
C VAL A 124 8.24 1.31 6.57
N VAL A 125 7.17 0.73 7.12
CA VAL A 125 5.93 0.46 6.37
C VAL A 125 5.21 1.76 5.99
N LEU A 126 4.94 2.62 6.96
CA LEU A 126 4.18 3.85 6.74
C LEU A 126 4.92 4.80 5.77
N PRO A 127 6.23 5.09 5.93
CA PRO A 127 6.96 5.91 4.97
C PRO A 127 7.03 5.28 3.57
N LEU A 128 7.19 3.96 3.47
CA LEU A 128 7.17 3.25 2.19
C LEU A 128 5.84 3.48 1.47
N ASN A 129 4.71 3.30 2.16
CA ASN A 129 3.38 3.49 1.60
C ASN A 129 3.12 4.94 1.18
N LEU A 130 3.55 5.91 1.99
CA LEU A 130 3.46 7.34 1.64
C LEU A 130 4.30 7.72 0.42
N ILE A 131 5.50 7.15 0.29
CA ILE A 131 6.37 7.41 -0.88
C ILE A 131 5.73 6.78 -2.12
N ARG A 132 5.25 5.54 -2.02
CA ARG A 132 4.63 4.82 -3.14
C ARG A 132 3.35 5.48 -3.61
N SER A 133 2.49 5.91 -2.70
CA SER A 133 1.27 6.64 -3.07
C SER A 133 1.61 7.90 -3.86
N ARG A 134 2.60 8.69 -3.42
CA ARG A 134 3.06 9.89 -4.15
C ARG A 134 3.67 9.59 -5.52
N LEU A 135 4.41 8.48 -5.66
CA LEU A 135 4.94 8.05 -6.95
C LEU A 135 3.82 7.63 -7.90
N GLU A 136 2.80 6.95 -7.37
CA GLU A 136 1.60 6.59 -8.11
C GLU A 136 0.83 7.84 -8.57
N GLU A 137 0.66 8.85 -7.71
CA GLU A 137 0.02 10.11 -8.12
C GLU A 137 0.76 10.80 -9.26
N LYS A 138 2.10 10.81 -9.22
CA LYS A 138 2.92 11.37 -10.30
C LYS A 138 2.72 10.60 -11.60
N ALA A 139 2.69 9.27 -11.53
CA ALA A 139 2.48 8.42 -12.70
C ALA A 139 1.06 8.57 -13.27
N LEU A 140 0.04 8.67 -12.41
CA LEU A 140 -1.34 8.91 -12.81
C LEU A 140 -1.52 10.31 -13.42
N LEU A 141 -0.89 11.34 -12.85
CA LEU A 141 -0.91 12.69 -13.42
C LEU A 141 -0.23 12.74 -14.79
N GLN A 142 0.90 12.05 -14.96
CA GLN A 142 1.58 11.94 -16.26
C GLN A 142 0.72 11.20 -17.31
N LYS A 143 -0.06 10.21 -16.88
CA LYS A 143 -0.87 9.39 -17.79
C LYS A 143 -2.23 10.03 -18.13
N PHE A 144 -2.90 10.63 -17.17
CA PHE A 144 -4.30 11.08 -17.28
C PHE A 144 -4.47 12.61 -17.19
N GLY A 145 -3.41 13.36 -16.85
CA GLY A 145 -3.43 14.83 -16.85
C GLY A 145 -4.58 15.43 -16.05
N ASP A 146 -5.36 16.30 -16.72
CA ASP A 146 -6.48 17.06 -16.12
C ASP A 146 -7.60 16.17 -15.55
N GLU A 147 -7.80 14.98 -16.11
CA GLU A 147 -8.77 14.00 -15.59
C GLU A 147 -8.37 13.57 -14.17
N TYR A 148 -7.08 13.33 -13.95
CA TYR A 148 -6.56 12.98 -12.62
C TYR A 148 -6.54 14.18 -11.67
N GLU A 149 -6.22 15.39 -12.15
CA GLU A 149 -6.32 16.61 -11.35
C GLU A 149 -7.75 16.82 -10.80
N THR A 150 -8.75 16.63 -11.65
CA THR A 150 -10.17 16.77 -11.27
C THR A 150 -10.54 15.74 -10.21
N TYR A 151 -10.17 14.49 -10.45
CA TYR A 151 -10.36 13.41 -9.47
C TYR A 151 -9.66 13.70 -8.13
N ARG A 152 -8.41 14.21 -8.17
CA ARG A 152 -7.62 14.53 -6.97
C ARG A 152 -8.25 15.60 -6.10
N ARG A 153 -8.96 16.57 -6.69
CA ARG A 153 -9.64 17.64 -5.96
C ARG A 153 -10.91 17.17 -5.24
N GLN A 154 -11.49 16.06 -5.71
CA GLN A 154 -12.76 15.54 -5.20
C GLN A 154 -12.57 14.38 -4.20
N THR A 155 -11.35 13.91 -4.01
CA THR A 155 -11.04 12.73 -3.22
C THR A 155 -10.06 13.03 -2.08
N TRP A 156 -10.28 12.35 -0.96
CA TRP A 156 -9.34 12.34 0.15
C TRP A 156 -8.20 11.37 -0.13
N PHE A 157 -7.14 11.51 0.68
CA PHE A 157 -5.85 10.81 0.60
C PHE A 157 -5.73 9.77 -0.52
#